data_AF-A0ABD7HHH5-F1
#
_entry.id   AF-A0ABD7HHH5-F1
#
_cell.length_a   1.000
_cell.length_b   1.000
_cell.length_c   1.000
_cell.angle_alpha   90.00
_cell.angle_beta   90.00
_cell.angle_gamma   90.00
#
_symmetry.space_group_name_H-M   'P 1'
#
loop_
_entity.id
_entity.type
_entity.pdbx_description
1 polymer ?
#
loop_
_entity_poly.entity_id
_entity_poly.type
_entity_poly.pdbx_seq_one_letter_code
_entity_poly.pdbx_strand_id
1 'polypeptide(L)'
;MGKWIWVGFLVLVGVSLLGGQYGPIGILMLLGAGLIVFLSVRGSGSSRGYSPPARPGQLASARFDAREEIASAERAASRMVCAAQEDAEAQGTEALRAAVQFLAAEPRWV
;
A
#
# COMPACT_ATOMS: atom_id res chain seq x y z
N MET A 1 7.81 -13.47 6.86
CA MET A 1 6.68 -13.91 7.71
C MET A 1 5.76 -12.76 8.17
N GLY A 2 6.24 -11.52 8.34
CA GLY A 2 5.42 -10.39 8.83
C GLY A 2 4.22 -9.95 7.96
N LYS A 3 4.20 -10.30 6.67
CA LYS A 3 3.15 -9.88 5.73
C LYS A 3 1.77 -10.45 6.08
N TRP A 4 1.74 -11.67 6.61
CA TRP A 4 0.50 -12.36 7.00
C TRP A 4 -0.10 -11.80 8.30
N ILE A 5 0.73 -11.22 9.17
CA ILE A 5 0.28 -10.56 10.40
C ILE A 5 -0.50 -9.29 10.06
N TRP A 6 -0.01 -8.49 9.12
CA TRP A 6 -0.71 -7.30 8.64
C TRP A 6 -2.04 -7.62 7.96
N VAL A 7 -2.06 -8.68 7.13
CA VAL A 7 -3.31 -9.17 6.52
C VAL A 7 -4.31 -9.61 7.60
N GLY A 8 -3.87 -10.40 8.58
CA GLY A 8 -4.74 -10.85 9.67
C GLY A 8 -5.31 -9.69 10.49
N PHE A 9 -4.49 -8.66 10.75
CA PHE A 9 -4.93 -7.46 11.45
C PHE A 9 -5.95 -6.66 10.62
N LEU A 10 -5.74 -6.52 9.31
CA LEU A 10 -6.68 -5.83 8.42
C LEU A 10 -8.04 -6.54 8.36
N VAL A 11 -8.05 -7.87 8.33
CA VAL A 11 -9.27 -8.68 8.39
C VAL A 11 -9.98 -8.51 9.73
N LEU A 12 -9.25 -8.57 10.85
CA LEU A 12 -9.81 -8.43 12.19
C LEU A 12 -10.44 -7.04 12.40
N VAL A 13 -9.75 -5.99 11.95
CA VAL A 13 -10.24 -4.60 11.98
C VAL A 13 -11.47 -4.45 11.08
N GLY A 14 -11.44 -4.99 9.87
CA GLY A 14 -12.58 -4.98 8.95
C GLY A 14 -13.83 -5.63 9.55
N VAL A 15 -13.70 -6.82 10.14
CA VAL A 15 -14.82 -7.53 10.80
C VAL A 15 -15.33 -6.75 12.02
N SER A 16 -14.45 -6.14 12.80
CA SER A 16 -14.84 -5.35 13.98
C SER A 16 -15.62 -4.08 13.61
N LEU A 17 -15.41 -3.52 12.42
CA LEU A 17 -16.10 -2.32 11.93
C LEU A 17 -17.48 -2.62 11.30
N LEU A 18 -17.76 -3.88 10.93
CA LEU A 18 -19.06 -4.28 10.36
C LEU A 18 -20.23 -4.17 11.34
N GLY A 19 -19.98 -4.24 12.66
CA GLY A 19 -21.01 -4.17 13.69
C GLY A 19 -21.44 -2.74 14.09
N GLY A 20 -20.80 -1.70 13.55
CA GLY A 20 -21.01 -0.31 13.95
C GLY A 20 -21.51 0.61 12.83
N GLN A 21 -21.59 1.91 13.13
CA GLN A 21 -22.03 2.98 12.21
C GLN A 21 -21.15 3.12 10.94
N TYR A 22 -19.99 2.46 10.93
CA TYR A 22 -18.98 2.48 9.88
C TYR A 22 -18.93 1.20 9.03
N GLY A 23 -20.03 0.42 9.00
CA GLY A 23 -20.18 -0.78 8.17
C GLY A 23 -19.64 -0.68 6.73
N PRO A 24 -19.91 0.39 5.94
CA PRO A 24 -19.35 0.51 4.59
C PRO A 24 -17.82 0.63 4.56
N ILE A 25 -17.20 1.24 5.57
CA ILE A 25 -15.73 1.32 5.71
C ILE A 25 -15.16 -0.06 6.09
N GLY A 26 -15.89 -0.83 6.91
CA GLY A 26 -15.54 -2.22 7.21
C GLY A 26 -15.50 -3.11 5.96
N ILE A 27 -16.47 -2.95 5.05
CA ILE A 27 -16.52 -3.69 3.77
C ILE A 27 -15.34 -3.31 2.87
N LEU A 28 -15.00 -2.02 2.77
CA LEU A 28 -13.84 -1.54 2.00
C LEU A 28 -12.52 -2.10 2.54
N MET A 29 -12.35 -2.14 3.87
CA MET A 29 -11.19 -2.74 4.53
C MET A 29 -11.07 -4.24 4.24
N LEU A 30 -12.18 -4.98 4.23
CA LEU A 30 -12.19 -6.41 3.90
C LEU A 30 -11.91 -6.68 2.41
N LEU A 31 -12.44 -5.85 1.51
CA LEU A 31 -12.11 -5.92 0.09
C LEU A 31 -10.61 -5.64 -0.15
N GLY A 32 -10.06 -4.63 0.53
CA GLY A 32 -8.62 -4.35 0.51
C GLY A 32 -7.79 -5.52 1.02
N ALA A 33 -8.20 -6.14 2.13
CA ALA A 33 -7.52 -7.33 2.68
C ALA A 33 -7.51 -8.49 1.69
N GLY A 34 -8.68 -8.80 1.12
CA GLY A 34 -8.84 -9.85 0.12
C GLY A 34 -7.99 -9.61 -1.13
N LEU A 35 -7.94 -8.36 -1.61
CA LEU A 35 -7.13 -7.97 -2.76
C LEU A 35 -5.63 -8.14 -2.48
N ILE A 36 -5.16 -7.75 -1.30
CA ILE A 36 -3.75 -7.91 -0.88
C ILE A 36 -3.37 -9.39 -0.80
N VAL A 37 -4.25 -10.24 -0.27
CA VAL A 37 -4.05 -11.69 -0.23
C VAL A 37 -4.00 -12.27 -1.64
N PHE A 38 -4.95 -11.90 -2.49
CA PHE A 38 -5.02 -12.38 -3.86
C PHE A 38 -3.75 -12.02 -4.65
N LEU A 39 -3.31 -10.77 -4.56
CA LEU A 39 -2.08 -10.30 -5.20
C LEU A 39 -0.82 -10.97 -4.60
N SER A 40 -0.79 -11.20 -3.28
CA SER A 40 0.34 -11.85 -2.62
C SER A 40 0.47 -13.33 -3.02
N VAL A 41 -0.64 -14.06 -3.07
CA VAL A 41 -0.67 -15.47 -3.50
C VAL A 41 -0.31 -15.57 -4.98
N ARG A 42 -0.91 -14.73 -5.83
CA ARG A 42 -0.64 -14.72 -7.28
C ARG A 42 0.79 -14.31 -7.61
N GLY A 43 1.36 -13.34 -6.89
CA GLY A 43 2.74 -12.89 -7.07
C GLY A 43 3.78 -13.93 -6.61
N SER A 44 3.43 -14.75 -5.61
CA SER A 44 4.37 -15.75 -5.06
C SER A 44 4.67 -16.94 -5.99
N GLY A 45 3.82 -17.19 -6.99
CA GLY A 45 3.99 -18.30 -7.94
C GLY A 45 4.85 -17.98 -9.17
N SER A 46 5.14 -16.71 -9.45
CA SER A 46 5.77 -16.27 -10.72
C SER A 46 7.30 -16.46 -10.77
N SER A 47 7.96 -16.75 -9.65
CA SER A 47 9.44 -16.76 -9.58
C SER A 47 10.08 -18.15 -9.66
N ARG A 48 9.30 -19.22 -9.76
CA ARG A 48 9.84 -20.57 -9.98
C ARG A 48 9.76 -20.97 -11.45
N GLY A 49 10.45 -20.21 -12.29
CA GLY A 49 10.77 -20.65 -13.65
C GLY A 49 11.70 -21.85 -13.58
N TYR A 50 11.31 -22.96 -14.21
CA TYR A 50 12.20 -24.09 -14.45
C TYR A 50 13.40 -23.60 -15.26
N SER A 51 14.60 -23.58 -14.66
CA SER A 51 15.81 -23.04 -15.27
C SER A 51 16.71 -24.18 -15.79
N PRO A 52 16.99 -24.26 -17.10
CA PRO A 52 18.03 -25.14 -17.62
C PRO A 52 19.40 -24.76 -17.04
N PRO A 53 20.40 -25.68 -16.97
CA PRO A 53 21.72 -25.35 -16.47
C PRO A 53 22.37 -24.25 -17.32
N ALA A 54 22.39 -23.02 -16.79
CA ALA A 54 22.84 -21.84 -17.50
C ALA A 54 24.37 -21.83 -17.65
N ARG A 55 24.85 -21.53 -18.87
CA ARG A 55 26.28 -21.34 -19.14
C ARG A 55 26.78 -20.07 -18.43
N PRO A 56 28.04 -20.02 -17.95
CA PRO A 56 28.56 -18.95 -17.08
C PRO A 56 28.42 -17.53 -17.64
N GLY A 57 28.45 -17.35 -18.97
CA GLY A 57 28.21 -16.04 -19.60
C GLY A 57 26.77 -15.53 -19.49
N GLN A 58 25.77 -16.41 -19.52
CA GLN A 58 24.35 -16.02 -19.41
C GLN A 58 23.93 -15.73 -17.97
N LEU A 59 24.66 -16.26 -16.98
CA LEU A 59 24.46 -15.92 -15.57
C LEU A 59 24.96 -14.50 -15.24
N ALA A 60 26.00 -14.03 -15.94
CA ALA A 60 26.53 -12.68 -15.73
C ALA A 60 25.60 -11.61 -16.30
N SER A 61 25.06 -11.80 -17.52
CA SER A 61 24.07 -10.89 -18.12
C SER A 61 22.78 -10.87 -17.31
N ALA A 62 22.24 -12.03 -16.93
CA ALA A 62 21.01 -12.11 -16.13
C ALA A 62 21.13 -11.40 -14.77
N ARG A 63 22.31 -11.40 -14.14
CA ARG A 63 22.55 -10.65 -12.90
C ARG A 63 22.63 -9.14 -13.13
N PHE A 64 23.14 -8.71 -14.27
CA PHE A 64 23.21 -7.31 -14.63
C PHE A 64 21.79 -6.77 -14.90
N ASP A 65 21.02 -7.47 -15.73
CA ASP A 65 19.65 -7.13 -16.08
C ASP A 65 18.76 -7.08 -14.83
N ALA A 66 18.87 -8.08 -13.94
CA ALA A 66 18.12 -8.11 -12.69
C ALA A 66 18.48 -6.93 -11.75
N ARG A 67 19.76 -6.52 -11.70
CA ARG A 67 20.18 -5.37 -10.88
C ARG A 67 19.65 -4.06 -11.43
N GLU A 68 19.64 -3.91 -12.75
CA GLU A 68 19.09 -2.74 -13.42
C GLU A 68 17.57 -2.64 -13.19
N GLU A 69 16.86 -3.75 -13.32
CA GLU A 69 15.42 -3.83 -13.05
C GLU A 69 15.10 -3.47 -11.59
N ILE A 70 15.83 -4.04 -10.62
CA ILE A 70 15.68 -3.71 -9.20
C ILE A 70 15.92 -2.21 -8.96
N ALA A 71 17.01 -1.66 -9.48
CA ALA A 71 17.32 -0.25 -9.31
C ALA A 71 16.26 0.66 -9.95
N SER A 72 15.68 0.26 -11.08
CA SER A 72 14.57 0.99 -11.71
C SER A 72 13.30 0.94 -10.87
N ALA A 73 12.99 -0.21 -10.28
CA ALA A 73 11.83 -0.44 -9.44
C ALA A 73 11.95 0.34 -8.12
N GLU A 74 13.13 0.36 -7.50
CA GLU A 74 13.42 1.14 -6.31
C GLU A 74 13.22 2.64 -6.55
N ARG A 75 13.73 3.17 -7.68
CA ARG A 75 13.50 4.57 -8.06
C ARG A 75 12.04 4.88 -8.34
N ALA A 76 11.28 3.94 -8.90
CA ALA A 76 9.85 4.12 -9.12
C ALA A 76 9.07 4.13 -7.80
N ALA A 77 9.43 3.22 -6.88
CA ALA A 77 8.84 3.16 -5.55
C ALA A 77 9.11 4.44 -4.75
N SER A 78 10.33 4.98 -4.78
CA SER A 78 10.65 6.22 -4.08
C SER A 78 9.83 7.41 -4.60
N ARG A 79 9.67 7.53 -5.93
CA ARG A 79 8.82 8.57 -6.53
C ARG A 79 7.36 8.44 -6.10
N MET A 80 6.82 7.22 -6.05
CA MET A 80 5.45 6.99 -5.58
C MET A 80 5.26 7.37 -4.12
N VAL A 81 6.24 7.07 -3.26
CA VAL A 81 6.17 7.43 -1.83
C VAL A 81 6.23 8.95 -1.65
N CYS A 82 7.12 9.64 -2.35
CA CYS A 82 7.19 11.11 -2.29
C CYS A 82 5.89 11.75 -2.76
N ALA A 83 5.33 11.32 -3.90
CA ALA A 83 4.06 11.83 -4.41
C ALA A 83 2.91 11.62 -3.40
N ALA A 84 2.85 10.44 -2.77
CA ALA A 84 1.84 10.15 -1.75
C ALA A 84 1.99 11.02 -0.49
N GLN A 85 3.23 11.38 -0.10
CA GLN A 85 3.48 12.29 1.01
C GLN A 85 3.03 13.71 0.67
N GLU A 86 3.39 14.21 -0.51
CA GLU A 86 2.97 15.54 -0.99
C GLU A 86 1.43 15.65 -1.04
N ASP A 87 0.74 14.64 -1.56
CA ASP A 87 -0.73 14.59 -1.58
C ASP A 87 -1.33 14.57 -0.17
N ALA A 88 -0.73 13.82 0.76
CA ALA A 88 -1.19 13.74 2.14
C ALA A 88 -0.99 15.08 2.88
N GLU A 89 0.12 15.77 2.65
CA GLU A 89 0.38 17.10 3.19
C GLU A 89 -0.64 18.11 2.64
N ALA A 90 -0.89 18.10 1.33
CA ALA A 90 -1.88 18.97 0.70
C ALA A 90 -3.27 18.76 1.33
N GLN A 91 -3.74 17.51 1.41
CA GLN A 91 -5.03 17.19 2.03
C GLN A 91 -5.08 17.56 3.52
N GLY A 92 -3.99 17.35 4.26
CA GLY A 92 -3.88 17.72 5.67
C GLY A 92 -4.00 19.23 5.90
N THR A 93 -3.34 20.03 5.06
CA THR A 93 -3.42 21.49 5.14
C THR A 93 -4.82 22.02 4.79
N GLU A 94 -5.48 21.39 3.82
CA GLU A 94 -6.85 21.74 3.45
C GLU A 94 -7.85 21.38 4.55
N ALA A 95 -7.73 20.20 5.14
CA ALA A 95 -8.54 19.76 6.27
C ALA A 95 -8.35 20.67 7.50
N LEU A 96 -7.11 21.06 7.80
CA LEU A 96 -6.81 21.99 8.89
C LEU A 96 -7.46 23.37 8.64
N ARG A 97 -7.38 23.87 7.40
CA ARG A 97 -8.01 25.14 7.03
C ARG A 97 -9.52 25.08 7.20
N ALA A 98 -10.16 23.99 6.76
CA ALA A 98 -11.59 23.79 6.91
C ALA A 98 -12.00 23.74 8.40
N ALA A 99 -11.22 23.06 9.25
CA ALA A 99 -11.47 23.00 10.69
C ALA A 99 -11.35 24.37 11.38
N VAL A 100 -10.33 25.17 11.01
CA VAL A 100 -10.16 26.53 11.54
C VAL A 100 -11.31 27.44 11.10
N GLN A 101 -11.75 27.34 9.84
CA GLN A 101 -12.91 28.10 9.36
C GLN A 101 -14.20 27.72 10.09
N PHE A 102 -14.41 26.42 10.33
CA PHE A 102 -15.54 25.93 11.12
C PHE A 102 -15.53 26.53 12.53
N LEU A 103 -14.41 26.46 13.23
CA LEU A 103 -14.27 26.99 14.59
C LEU A 103 -14.46 28.51 14.63
N ALA A 104 -14.01 29.24 13.62
CA ALA A 104 -14.18 30.68 13.51
C ALA A 104 -15.63 31.10 13.24
N ALA A 105 -16.41 30.24 12.57
CA ALA A 105 -17.83 30.48 12.29
C ALA A 105 -18.74 30.13 13.49
N GLU A 106 -18.20 29.51 14.52
CA GLU A 106 -18.96 29.08 15.69
C GLU A 106 -19.36 30.28 16.56
N PRO A 107 -20.66 30.48 16.84
CA PRO A 107 -21.13 31.67 17.56
C PRO A 107 -20.60 31.66 19.00
N ARG A 108 -19.72 32.61 19.32
CA ARG A 108 -19.33 32.91 20.71
C ARG A 108 -20.51 33.57 21.41
N TRP A 109 -21.22 32.79 22.21
CA TRP A 109 -22.15 33.30 23.21
C TRP A 109 -21.33 34.06 24.27
N VAL A 110 -21.23 35.39 24.13
CA VAL A 110 -20.69 36.32 25.13
C VAL A 110 -21.85 37.01 25.83
#